data_AF-A0A7X7J3Z5-F1
#
_entry.id   AF-A0A7X7J3Z5-F1
#
_cell.length_a   1.000
_cell.length_b   1.000
_cell.length_c   1.000
_cell.angle_alpha   90.00
_cell.angle_beta   90.00
_cell.angle_gamma   90.00
#
_symmetry.space_group_name_H-M   'P 1'
#
loop_
_entity.id
_entity.type
_entity.pdbx_description
1 polymer ?
#
loop_
_entity_poly.entity_id
_entity_poly.type
_entity_poly.pdbx_seq_one_letter_code
_entity_poly.pdbx_strand_id
1 'polypeptide(L)'
;MNSFSNFTNLYSLSKTLRFELKPIGKTLEYIEKEGINRQYKKAFIERLLYLSKLTLQIRNSISNTEIDYLISPVANEKGEFYDSRTANDTLPKNADANGAYNIARKGLWVIEQIKQSDDLKKIKLAISNKEWLEFVQKNVNY
;
A
#
# COMPACT_ATOMS: atom_id res chain seq x y z
N MET A 1 -47.98 24.65 -6.57
CA MET A 1 -46.52 24.40 -6.52
C MET A 1 -46.31 23.06 -5.84
N ASN A 2 -45.94 22.02 -6.60
CA ASN A 2 -45.63 20.72 -6.00
C ASN A 2 -44.36 20.86 -5.19
N SER A 3 -44.46 20.59 -3.88
CA SER A 3 -43.35 20.71 -2.95
C SER A 3 -42.25 19.71 -3.33
N PHE A 4 -41.06 20.23 -3.64
CA PHE A 4 -39.88 19.43 -3.96
C PHE A 4 -39.41 18.52 -2.79
N SER A 5 -40.02 18.64 -1.61
CA SER A 5 -39.80 17.78 -0.45
C SER A 5 -39.91 16.29 -0.78
N ASN A 6 -40.80 15.92 -1.71
CA ASN A 6 -41.04 14.54 -2.10
C ASN A 6 -39.91 13.93 -2.95
N PHE A 7 -38.93 14.72 -3.39
CA PHE A 7 -37.79 14.28 -4.20
C PHE A 7 -36.47 14.24 -3.42
N THR A 8 -36.48 14.59 -2.12
CA THR A 8 -35.28 14.58 -1.27
C THR A 8 -35.38 13.48 -0.22
N ASN A 9 -34.26 12.87 0.19
CA ASN A 9 -34.19 11.78 1.18
C ASN A 9 -34.93 10.47 0.84
N LEU A 10 -35.22 10.21 -0.44
CA LEU A 10 -35.88 8.96 -0.88
C LEU A 10 -35.05 7.69 -0.70
N TYR A 11 -33.73 7.84 -0.53
CA TYR A 11 -32.81 6.73 -0.26
C TYR A 11 -31.94 7.08 0.93
N SER A 12 -31.78 6.15 1.88
CA SER A 12 -30.74 6.27 2.90
C SER A 12 -29.39 6.40 2.19
N LEU A 13 -28.59 7.41 2.56
CA LEU A 13 -27.22 7.57 2.09
C LEU A 13 -26.41 6.30 2.40
N SER A 14 -26.39 5.32 1.48
CA SER A 14 -25.39 4.26 1.47
C SER A 14 -24.10 4.85 0.88
N LYS A 15 -23.52 5.82 1.59
CA LYS A 15 -22.24 6.45 1.25
C LYS A 15 -21.18 6.01 2.24
N THR A 16 -20.86 4.72 2.22
CA THR A 16 -19.50 4.16 2.43
C THR A 16 -19.64 2.66 2.59
N LEU A 17 -18.93 1.88 1.77
CA LEU A 17 -18.39 0.64 2.31
C LEU A 17 -17.61 1.05 3.56
N ARG A 18 -18.10 0.71 4.74
CA ARG A 18 -17.38 0.88 5.99
C ARG A 18 -16.27 -0.16 6.03
N PHE A 19 -15.19 0.13 5.30
CA PHE A 19 -13.91 -0.48 5.59
C PHE A 19 -13.48 0.09 6.94
N GLU A 20 -13.91 -0.60 7.99
CA GLU A 20 -13.47 -0.32 9.35
C GLU A 20 -12.07 -0.91 9.51
N LEU A 21 -11.09 -0.06 9.78
CA LEU A 21 -9.80 -0.50 10.27
C LEU A 21 -9.98 -1.00 11.70
N LYS A 22 -10.04 -2.32 11.87
CA LYS A 22 -10.07 -2.96 13.19
C LYS A 22 -8.64 -3.19 13.66
N PRO A 23 -8.13 -2.46 14.66
CA PRO A 23 -6.81 -2.71 15.20
C PRO A 23 -6.79 -4.09 15.86
N ILE A 24 -5.66 -4.80 15.72
CA ILE A 24 -5.44 -6.13 16.29
C ILE A 24 -4.07 -6.20 16.94
N GLY A 25 -3.88 -7.16 17.85
CA GLY A 25 -2.59 -7.41 18.51
C GLY A 25 -2.01 -6.17 19.19
N LYS A 26 -0.72 -5.90 18.97
CA LYS A 26 -0.01 -4.77 19.60
C LYS A 26 -0.60 -3.41 19.24
N THR A 27 -1.13 -3.23 18.04
CA THR A 27 -1.78 -1.98 17.65
C THR A 27 -3.01 -1.71 18.52
N LEU A 28 -3.83 -2.73 18.79
CA LEU A 28 -4.98 -2.60 19.69
C LEU A 28 -4.53 -2.29 21.12
N GLU A 29 -3.55 -3.05 21.62
CA GLU A 29 -2.98 -2.85 22.97
C GLU A 29 -2.50 -1.40 23.18
N TYR A 30 -1.74 -0.84 22.24
CA TYR A 30 -1.26 0.54 22.34
C TYR A 30 -2.38 1.57 22.18
N ILE A 31 -3.35 1.35 21.28
CA ILE A 31 -4.49 2.26 21.12
C ILE A 31 -5.29 2.37 22.42
N GLU A 32 -5.51 1.25 23.11
CA GLU A 32 -6.24 1.21 24.39
C GLU A 32 -5.41 1.80 25.53
N LYS A 33 -4.15 1.37 25.66
CA LYS A 33 -3.23 1.83 26.72
C LYS A 33 -3.01 3.34 26.67
N GLU A 34 -2.79 3.89 25.48
CA GLU A 34 -2.53 5.32 25.29
C GLU A 34 -3.83 6.13 25.11
N GLY A 35 -4.99 5.47 25.18
CA GLY A 35 -6.31 6.14 25.11
C GLY A 35 -6.59 6.84 23.77
N ILE A 36 -5.97 6.39 22.68
CA ILE A 36 -6.13 6.98 21.34
C ILE A 36 -7.59 6.89 20.89
N ASN A 37 -8.27 5.79 21.22
CA ASN A 37 -9.69 5.56 20.91
C ASN A 37 -10.66 6.51 21.65
N ARG A 38 -10.18 7.26 22.66
CA ARG A 38 -10.97 8.24 23.42
C ARG A 38 -10.67 9.69 23.00
N GLN A 39 -9.81 9.90 22.01
CA GLN A 39 -9.48 11.22 21.50
C GLN A 39 -10.44 11.63 20.37
N TYR A 40 -11.22 12.68 20.60
CA TYR A 40 -12.18 13.20 19.60
C TYR A 40 -11.83 14.62 19.13
N LYS A 41 -10.74 15.20 19.65
CA LYS A 41 -10.29 16.52 19.23
C LYS A 41 -9.87 16.47 17.77
N LYS A 42 -10.48 17.32 16.94
CA LYS A 42 -10.16 17.46 15.51
C LYS A 42 -8.64 17.53 15.26
N ALA A 43 -7.95 18.43 15.97
CA ALA A 43 -6.51 18.62 15.81
C ALA A 43 -5.67 17.36 16.09
N PHE A 44 -6.10 16.53 17.05
CA PHE A 44 -5.43 15.26 17.34
C PHE A 44 -5.61 14.27 16.19
N ILE A 45 -6.84 14.10 15.71
CA ILE A 45 -7.15 13.16 14.63
C ILE A 45 -6.49 13.59 13.33
N GLU A 46 -6.51 14.88 13.00
CA GLU A 46 -5.80 15.43 11.83
C GLU A 46 -4.30 15.17 11.92
N ARG A 47 -3.70 15.38 13.10
CA ARG A 47 -2.28 15.10 13.30
C ARG A 47 -1.96 13.62 13.19
N LEU A 48 -2.80 12.74 13.76
CA LEU A 48 -2.62 11.30 13.68
C LEU A 48 -2.69 10.81 12.23
N LEU A 49 -3.72 11.23 11.47
CA LEU A 49 -3.85 10.88 10.06
C LEU A 49 -2.68 11.40 9.22
N TYR A 50 -2.21 12.61 9.53
CA TYR A 50 -1.04 13.18 8.87
C TYR A 50 0.24 12.37 9.13
N LEU A 51 0.48 11.98 10.39
CA LEU A 51 1.62 11.13 10.74
C LEU A 51 1.52 9.75 10.09
N SER A 52 0.35 9.12 10.10
CA SER A 52 0.11 7.85 9.41
C SER A 52 0.37 7.96 7.90
N LYS A 53 -0.03 9.07 7.27
CA LYS A 53 0.27 9.35 5.86
C LYS A 53 1.77 9.42 5.63
N LEU A 54 2.52 10.11 6.48
CA LEU A 54 3.98 10.19 6.37
C LEU A 54 4.65 8.83 6.59
N THR A 55 4.18 8.04 7.57
CA THR A 55 4.71 6.69 7.81
C THR A 55 4.48 5.77 6.61
N LEU A 56 3.31 5.83 5.97
CA LEU A 56 3.00 5.01 4.79
C LEU A 56 3.63 5.55 3.49
N GLN A 57 4.23 6.74 3.53
CA GLN A 57 4.90 7.33 2.38
C GLN A 57 6.29 6.71 2.19
N ILE A 58 6.36 5.72 1.30
CA ILE A 58 7.61 4.99 1.02
C ILE A 58 8.62 5.86 0.25
N ARG A 59 8.19 6.58 -0.79
CA ARG A 59 9.06 7.42 -1.62
C ARG A 59 9.16 8.83 -1.07
N ASN A 60 10.39 9.30 -0.88
CA ASN A 60 10.70 10.63 -0.38
C ASN A 60 11.69 11.31 -1.32
N SER A 61 11.27 12.43 -1.90
CA SER A 61 12.03 13.13 -2.94
C SER A 61 11.87 14.64 -2.84
N ILE A 62 12.91 15.39 -3.20
CA ILE A 62 12.87 16.86 -3.29
C ILE A 62 13.36 17.28 -4.68
N SER A 63 12.53 18.03 -5.41
CA SER A 63 12.87 18.53 -6.75
C SER A 63 14.14 19.38 -6.72
N ASN A 64 14.95 19.26 -7.78
CA ASN A 64 16.23 19.97 -7.93
C ASN A 64 17.28 19.63 -6.84
N THR A 65 17.19 18.43 -6.27
CA THR A 65 18.20 17.88 -5.35
C THR A 65 18.44 16.40 -5.67
N GLU A 66 19.50 15.82 -5.09
CA GLU A 66 19.80 14.39 -5.17
C GLU A 66 18.95 13.53 -4.20
N ILE A 67 18.00 14.14 -3.47
CA ILE A 67 17.16 13.42 -2.54
C ILE A 67 16.05 12.73 -3.33
N ASP A 68 16.19 11.42 -3.52
CA ASP A 68 15.14 10.49 -3.97
C ASP A 68 15.41 9.09 -3.41
N TYR A 69 14.77 8.76 -2.29
CA TYR A 69 14.95 7.48 -1.62
C TYR A 69 13.62 6.78 -1.31
N LEU A 70 13.73 5.48 -1.10
CA LEU A 70 12.64 4.63 -0.64
C LEU A 70 12.94 4.12 0.76
N ILE A 71 11.97 4.20 1.66
CA ILE A 71 12.04 3.60 2.99
C ILE A 71 10.74 2.86 3.29
N SER A 72 10.84 1.59 3.65
CA SER A 72 9.69 0.77 4.01
C SER A 72 9.33 0.98 5.49
N PRO A 73 8.05 1.23 5.84
CA PRO A 73 7.59 1.19 7.23
C PRO A 73 7.32 -0.22 7.75
N VAL A 74 7.58 -1.24 6.93
CA VAL A 74 7.38 -2.66 7.27
C VAL A 74 8.72 -3.37 7.21
N ALA A 75 9.05 -4.09 8.29
CA ALA A 75 10.25 -4.90 8.38
C ALA A 75 10.11 -6.22 7.61
N ASN A 76 11.22 -6.77 7.15
CA ASN A 76 11.31 -8.13 6.63
C ASN A 76 11.26 -9.17 7.77
N GLU A 77 11.41 -10.46 7.44
CA GLU A 77 11.38 -11.57 8.41
C GLU A 77 12.51 -11.49 9.46
N LYS A 78 13.62 -10.79 9.13
CA LYS A 78 14.76 -10.55 10.03
C LYS A 78 14.56 -9.32 10.93
N GLY A 79 13.45 -8.61 10.79
CA GLY A 79 13.19 -7.37 11.53
C GLY A 79 13.88 -6.14 10.94
N GLU A 80 14.40 -6.23 9.71
CA GLU A 80 15.11 -5.14 9.04
C GLU A 80 14.15 -4.33 8.16
N PHE A 81 14.28 -3.01 8.20
CA PHE A 81 13.54 -2.11 7.32
C PHE A 81 14.33 -1.83 6.06
N TYR A 82 13.70 -1.99 4.90
CA TYR A 82 14.33 -1.60 3.64
C TYR A 82 14.50 -0.09 3.58
N ASP A 83 15.73 0.35 3.32
CA ASP A 83 16.11 1.73 3.06
C ASP A 83 17.06 1.76 1.85
N SER A 84 16.65 2.43 0.77
CA SER A 84 17.40 2.43 -0.48
C SER A 84 18.77 3.11 -0.36
N ARG A 85 18.97 3.94 0.66
CA ARG A 85 20.24 4.63 0.94
C ARG A 85 21.32 3.69 1.48
N THR A 86 20.90 2.59 2.09
CA THR A 86 21.77 1.56 2.67
C THR A 86 21.55 0.19 2.04
N ALA A 87 20.77 0.12 0.96
CA ALA A 87 20.47 -1.11 0.25
C ALA A 87 21.76 -1.71 -0.35
N ASN A 88 21.89 -3.02 -0.20
CA ASN A 88 22.97 -3.79 -0.84
C ASN A 88 22.77 -3.84 -2.36
N ASP A 89 23.74 -4.41 -3.09
CA ASP A 89 23.71 -4.48 -4.55
C ASP A 89 22.62 -5.42 -5.11
N THR A 90 21.92 -6.19 -4.27
CA THR A 90 20.83 -7.07 -4.70
C THR A 90 19.45 -6.39 -4.66
N LEU A 91 19.36 -5.21 -4.06
CA LEU A 91 18.13 -4.44 -3.94
C LEU A 91 18.23 -3.07 -4.63
N PRO A 92 17.09 -2.47 -5.01
CA PRO A 92 17.09 -1.16 -5.65
C PRO A 92 17.70 -0.07 -4.75
N LYS A 93 18.48 0.84 -5.33
CA LYS A 93 19.12 1.95 -4.58
C LYS A 93 18.33 3.26 -4.59
N ASN A 94 17.32 3.37 -5.45
CA ASN A 94 16.44 4.53 -5.55
C ASN A 94 15.08 4.15 -6.17
N ALA A 95 14.21 5.13 -6.33
CA ALA A 95 12.86 4.92 -6.85
C ALA A 95 12.83 4.46 -8.31
N ASP A 96 13.69 5.02 -9.16
CA ASP A 96 13.75 4.66 -10.58
C ASP A 96 14.25 3.22 -10.78
N ALA A 97 15.30 2.82 -10.05
CA ALA A 97 15.80 1.46 -10.02
C ALA A 97 14.71 0.48 -9.52
N ASN A 98 13.92 0.87 -8.52
CA ASN A 98 12.79 0.06 -8.05
C ASN A 98 11.68 -0.06 -9.11
N GLY A 99 11.45 1.01 -9.89
CA GLY A 99 10.56 0.98 -11.04
C GLY A 99 11.00 -0.06 -12.08
N ALA A 100 12.25 0.03 -12.54
CA ALA A 100 12.83 -0.91 -13.51
C ALA A 100 12.84 -2.36 -12.98
N TYR A 101 13.23 -2.55 -11.72
CA TYR A 101 13.22 -3.85 -11.04
C TYR A 101 11.83 -4.50 -11.06
N ASN A 102 10.78 -3.75 -10.70
CA ASN A 102 9.42 -4.28 -10.68
C ASN A 102 8.82 -4.47 -12.08
N ILE A 103 9.23 -3.69 -13.08
CA ILE A 103 8.89 -3.95 -14.49
C ILE A 103 9.46 -5.31 -14.92
N ALA A 104 10.73 -5.58 -14.63
CA ALA A 104 11.36 -6.86 -14.94
C ALA A 104 10.67 -8.05 -14.22
N ARG A 105 10.31 -7.87 -12.94
CA ARG A 105 9.55 -8.88 -12.18
C ARG A 105 8.16 -9.17 -12.76
N LYS A 106 7.47 -8.19 -13.33
CA LYS A 106 6.23 -8.46 -14.09
C LYS A 106 6.49 -9.32 -15.33
N GLY A 107 7.64 -9.13 -15.99
CA GLY A 107 8.10 -10.01 -17.06
C GLY A 107 8.35 -11.44 -16.58
N LEU A 108 8.94 -11.63 -15.39
CA LEU A 108 9.10 -12.95 -14.78
C LEU A 108 7.76 -13.63 -14.54
N TRP A 109 6.76 -12.91 -14.02
CA TRP A 109 5.40 -13.43 -13.87
C TRP A 109 4.81 -13.90 -15.20
N VAL A 110 4.99 -13.11 -16.28
CA VAL A 110 4.56 -13.50 -17.63
C VAL A 110 5.24 -14.81 -18.09
N ILE A 111 6.54 -14.94 -17.86
CA ILE A 111 7.29 -16.17 -18.20
C ILE A 111 6.76 -17.37 -17.41
N GLU A 112 6.42 -17.20 -16.12
CA GLU A 112 5.80 -18.26 -15.32
C GLU A 112 4.46 -18.71 -15.88
N GLN A 113 3.60 -17.77 -16.30
CA GLN A 113 2.32 -18.12 -16.93
C GLN A 113 2.55 -18.91 -18.23
N ILE A 114 3.55 -18.52 -19.04
CA ILE A 114 3.87 -19.19 -20.31
C ILE A 114 4.32 -20.63 -20.06
N LYS A 115 5.17 -20.84 -19.05
CA LYS A 115 5.67 -22.18 -18.69
C LYS A 115 4.59 -23.12 -18.14
N GLN A 116 3.54 -22.57 -17.54
CA GLN A 116 2.45 -23.34 -16.91
C GLN A 116 1.27 -23.59 -17.85
N SER A 117 1.24 -22.98 -19.05
CA SER A 117 0.11 -23.10 -19.97
C SER A 117 0.38 -24.13 -21.06
N ASP A 118 -0.55 -25.07 -21.23
CA ASP A 118 -0.54 -26.04 -22.34
C ASP A 118 -1.00 -25.42 -23.67
N ASP A 119 -1.77 -24.32 -23.61
CA ASP A 119 -2.27 -23.59 -24.78
C ASP A 119 -1.88 -22.10 -24.70
N LEU A 120 -0.86 -21.74 -25.48
CA LEU A 120 -0.34 -20.36 -25.52
C LEU A 120 -1.34 -19.35 -26.11
N LYS A 121 -2.40 -19.78 -26.80
CA LYS A 121 -3.38 -18.87 -27.40
C LYS A 121 -4.40 -18.34 -26.39
N LYS A 122 -4.57 -19.02 -25.25
CA LYS A 122 -5.54 -18.66 -24.20
C LYS A 122 -4.92 -17.97 -22.99
N ILE A 123 -3.61 -17.74 -23.02
CA ILE A 123 -2.87 -17.21 -21.89
C ILE A 123 -3.18 -15.73 -21.62
N LYS A 124 -3.48 -15.40 -20.36
CA LYS A 124 -3.70 -14.02 -19.92
C LYS A 124 -2.37 -13.40 -19.48
N LEU A 125 -1.82 -12.50 -20.29
CA LEU A 125 -0.53 -11.83 -20.00
C LEU A 125 -0.68 -10.49 -19.27
N ALA A 126 -1.90 -9.96 -19.18
CA ALA A 126 -2.18 -8.75 -18.43
C ALA A 126 -2.37 -9.07 -16.94
N ILE A 127 -1.34 -8.82 -16.13
CA ILE A 127 -1.42 -8.99 -14.68
C ILE A 127 -2.31 -7.91 -14.05
N SER A 128 -3.27 -8.33 -13.21
CA SER A 128 -4.06 -7.41 -12.40
C SER A 128 -3.27 -6.93 -11.17
N ASN A 129 -3.73 -5.83 -10.55
CA ASN A 129 -3.11 -5.32 -9.32
C ASN A 129 -3.11 -6.36 -8.18
N LYS A 130 -4.18 -7.16 -8.07
CA LYS A 130 -4.29 -8.21 -7.06
C LYS A 130 -3.26 -9.32 -7.31
N GLU A 131 -3.22 -9.85 -8.54
CA GLU A 131 -2.25 -10.88 -8.95
C GLU A 131 -0.81 -10.40 -8.75
N TRP A 132 -0.53 -9.13 -9.07
CA TRP A 132 0.77 -8.52 -8.85
C TRP A 132 1.16 -8.47 -7.37
N LEU A 133 0.28 -7.99 -6.50
CA LEU A 133 0.53 -7.92 -5.06
C LEU A 133 0.77 -9.32 -4.47
N GLU A 134 -0.06 -10.30 -4.83
CA GLU A 134 0.12 -11.68 -4.39
C GLU A 134 1.44 -12.28 -4.88
N PHE A 135 1.79 -12.06 -6.15
CA PHE A 135 3.05 -12.53 -6.73
C PHE A 135 4.25 -11.93 -6.01
N VAL A 136 4.27 -10.60 -5.80
CA VAL A 136 5.43 -9.97 -5.18
C VAL A 136 5.57 -10.28 -3.71
N GLN A 137 4.47 -10.51 -2.99
CA GLN A 137 4.44 -10.81 -1.55
C GLN A 137 4.74 -12.28 -1.25
N LYS A 138 4.33 -13.22 -2.11
CA LYS A 138 4.66 -14.65 -1.95
C LYS A 138 6.10 -14.96 -2.34
N ASN A 139 6.64 -14.24 -3.33
CA ASN A 139 8.01 -14.41 -3.82
C ASN A 139 8.97 -13.39 -3.18
N VAL A 140 8.75 -13.01 -1.92
CA VAL A 140 9.70 -12.22 -1.15
C VAL A 140 10.69 -13.20 -0.49
N ASN A 141 11.86 -13.37 -1.09
CA ASN A 141 12.98 -14.06 -0.43
C ASN A 141 13.81 -13.02 0.32
N TYR A 142 13.67 -12.94 1.66
CA TYR A 142 14.62 -12.24 2.54
C TYR A 142 15.21 -13.18 3.57
#